data_AF-A0A359LNF7-F1
#
_entry.id   AF-A0A359LNF7-F1
#
_cell.length_a   1.000
_cell.length_b   1.000
_cell.length_c   1.000
_cell.angle_alpha   90.00
_cell.angle_beta   90.00
_cell.angle_gamma   90.00
#
_symmetry.space_group_name_H-M   'P 1'
#
loop_
_entity.id
_entity.type
_entity.pdbx_description
1 polymer ?
#
loop_
_entity_poly.entity_id
_entity_poly.type
_entity_poly.pdbx_seq_one_letter_code
_entity_poly.pdbx_strand_id
1 'polypeptide(L)'
;MPAAPQMAVTKETHNPGQRPWFGRPDAEQALETTAPAAALFVLRGPASTGDFFGYAVSDRLLSAFAQRLLRQAPAGRPIYRWSGTALLVLLAGAWEWDAARWLPERFVEPVELDGRSIQVPVSARADLVELPRAGAAAAARLIDYRIALLVGA
;
A
#
# COMPACT_ATOMS: atom_id res chain seq x y z
N MET A 1 7.20 43.68 -7.70
CA MET A 1 7.15 42.47 -6.85
C MET A 1 7.08 41.27 -7.77
N PRO A 2 8.15 40.48 -7.93
CA PRO A 2 8.12 39.33 -8.82
C PRO A 2 7.40 38.15 -8.14
N ALA A 3 6.49 37.51 -8.88
CA ALA A 3 5.72 36.36 -8.46
C ALA A 3 6.61 35.13 -8.24
N ALA A 4 6.32 34.36 -7.19
CA ALA A 4 6.98 33.11 -6.88
C ALA A 4 6.74 32.05 -7.97
N PRO A 5 7.72 31.19 -8.29
CA PRO A 5 7.56 30.15 -9.29
C PRO A 5 6.60 29.07 -8.78
N GLN A 6 5.53 28.83 -9.55
CA GLN A 6 4.65 27.67 -9.36
C GLN A 6 5.47 26.41 -9.66
N MET A 7 5.71 25.59 -8.65
CA MET A 7 6.23 24.24 -8.85
C MET A 7 5.15 23.40 -9.53
N ALA A 8 5.32 23.18 -10.83
CA ALA A 8 4.59 22.18 -11.57
C ALA A 8 4.92 20.80 -10.97
N VAL A 9 3.97 20.22 -10.25
CA VAL A 9 3.99 18.78 -9.94
C VAL A 9 3.66 18.08 -11.25
N THR A 10 4.70 17.70 -11.97
CA THR A 10 4.61 16.92 -13.21
C THR A 10 3.86 15.63 -12.89
N LYS A 11 2.77 15.38 -13.60
CA LYS A 11 2.11 14.06 -13.63
C LYS A 11 3.11 13.05 -14.18
N GLU A 12 3.89 12.41 -13.32
CA GLU A 12 4.59 11.18 -13.69
C GLU A 12 3.53 10.10 -13.92
N THR A 13 3.16 9.95 -15.19
CA THR A 13 2.46 8.77 -15.69
C THR A 13 3.31 7.55 -15.36
N HIS A 14 2.78 6.71 -14.47
CA HIS A 14 3.39 5.46 -14.03
C HIS A 14 3.84 4.62 -15.24
N ASN A 15 5.15 4.41 -15.38
CA ASN A 15 5.72 3.61 -16.46
C ASN A 15 5.37 2.13 -16.22
N PRO A 16 4.83 1.37 -17.20
CA PRO A 16 4.35 -0.01 -17.02
C PRO A 16 5.42 -1.05 -16.60
N GLY A 17 6.69 -0.67 -16.45
CA GLY A 17 7.76 -1.49 -15.86
C GLY A 17 8.17 -1.10 -14.43
N GLN A 18 7.62 -0.03 -13.87
CA GLN A 18 7.96 0.48 -12.55
C GLN A 18 6.96 -0.06 -11.51
N ARG A 19 7.45 -0.52 -10.36
CA ARG A 19 6.58 -1.02 -9.29
C ARG A 19 5.55 0.06 -8.91
N PRO A 20 4.28 -0.29 -8.67
CA PRO A 20 3.21 0.66 -8.35
C PRO A 20 3.30 1.23 -6.92
N TRP A 21 4.47 1.20 -6.30
CA TRP A 21 4.73 1.70 -4.95
C TRP A 21 6.18 2.16 -4.77
N PHE A 22 6.37 2.99 -3.76
CA PHE A 22 7.66 3.36 -3.20
C PHE A 22 8.07 2.40 -2.07
N GLY A 23 9.32 2.48 -1.61
CA GLY A 23 9.84 1.63 -0.55
C GLY A 23 9.52 2.15 0.85
N ARG A 24 9.86 1.35 1.86
CA ARG A 24 9.80 1.77 3.28
C ARG A 24 10.63 3.03 3.58
N PRO A 25 11.86 3.21 3.07
CA PRO A 25 12.63 4.44 3.34
C PRO A 25 11.90 5.70 2.86
N ASP A 26 11.26 5.64 1.67
CA ASP A 26 10.47 6.75 1.13
C ASP A 26 9.24 7.04 2.01
N ALA A 27 8.63 5.99 2.57
CA ALA A 27 7.51 6.12 3.49
C ALA A 27 7.93 6.77 4.81
N GLU A 28 9.07 6.35 5.36
CA GLU A 28 9.63 6.91 6.59
C GLU A 28 9.98 8.40 6.41
N GLN A 29 10.57 8.76 5.27
CA GLN A 29 10.80 10.15 4.91
C GLN A 29 9.48 10.94 4.75
N ALA A 30 8.46 10.34 4.15
CA ALA A 30 7.14 10.98 4.02
C ALA A 30 6.41 11.13 5.36
N LEU A 31 6.68 10.26 6.35
CA LEU A 31 6.15 10.41 7.71
C LEU A 31 6.74 11.64 8.42
N GLU A 32 7.95 12.09 8.06
CA GLU A 32 8.57 13.30 8.63
C GLU A 32 7.82 14.57 8.24
N THR A 33 7.15 14.59 7.08
CA THR A 33 6.47 15.78 6.55
C THR A 33 5.02 15.93 7.02
N THR A 34 4.59 15.10 7.98
CA THR A 34 3.32 15.18 8.73
C THR A 34 2.11 14.60 7.99
N ALA A 35 1.98 13.28 7.98
CA ALA A 35 0.71 12.60 7.71
C ALA A 35 -0.01 12.32 9.05
N PRO A 36 -1.25 12.79 9.28
CA PRO A 36 -1.99 12.52 10.52
C PRO A 36 -2.64 11.14 10.57
N ALA A 37 -2.76 10.42 9.45
CA ALA A 37 -3.30 9.06 9.43
C ALA A 37 -2.65 8.19 8.34
N ALA A 38 -2.78 6.88 8.51
CA ALA A 38 -2.25 5.85 7.62
C ALA A 38 -3.31 4.77 7.36
N ALA A 39 -3.49 4.49 6.07
CA ALA A 39 -4.24 3.35 5.56
C ALA A 39 -3.28 2.16 5.39
N LEU A 40 -3.53 1.07 6.12
CA LEU A 40 -2.74 -0.15 6.07
C LEU A 40 -3.48 -1.24 5.30
N PHE A 41 -2.78 -1.97 4.45
CA PHE A 41 -3.32 -3.13 3.73
C PHE A 41 -2.34 -4.30 3.81
N VAL A 42 -2.81 -5.46 4.22
CA VAL A 42 -2.01 -6.70 4.28
C VAL A 42 -2.65 -7.75 3.39
N LEU A 43 -1.96 -8.14 2.32
CA LEU A 43 -2.42 -9.21 1.45
C LEU A 43 -2.13 -10.58 2.07
N ARG A 44 -3.09 -11.48 1.90
CA ARG A 44 -3.02 -12.89 2.25
C ARG A 44 -3.44 -13.75 1.06
N GLY A 45 -2.62 -14.75 0.75
CA GLY A 45 -2.99 -15.83 -0.16
C GLY A 45 -3.98 -16.81 0.49
N PRO A 46 -4.37 -17.87 -0.23
CA PRO A 46 -5.22 -18.91 0.32
C PRO A 46 -4.53 -19.63 1.50
N ALA A 47 -5.29 -19.88 2.58
CA ALA A 47 -4.79 -20.50 3.81
C ALA A 47 -4.21 -21.92 3.61
N SER A 48 -4.53 -22.58 2.51
CA SER A 48 -4.04 -23.92 2.15
C SER A 48 -2.63 -23.94 1.54
N THR A 49 -2.06 -22.77 1.22
CA THR A 49 -0.67 -22.62 0.77
C THR A 49 0.12 -22.02 1.92
N GLY A 50 0.61 -22.88 2.82
CA GLY A 50 1.43 -22.50 3.98
C GLY A 50 2.73 -21.76 3.62
N ASP A 51 3.10 -21.77 2.35
CA ASP A 51 4.14 -20.93 1.77
C ASP A 51 3.53 -20.05 0.69
N PHE A 52 3.81 -18.74 0.77
CA PHE A 52 3.63 -17.84 -0.35
C PHE A 52 4.23 -18.48 -1.62
N PHE A 53 3.57 -18.30 -2.77
CA PHE A 53 3.92 -18.84 -4.10
C PHE A 53 5.32 -18.40 -4.65
N GLY A 54 6.32 -18.20 -3.79
CA GLY A 54 7.57 -17.52 -4.06
C GLY A 54 7.45 -16.00 -4.01
N TYR A 55 8.60 -15.33 -3.92
CA TYR A 55 8.69 -13.87 -3.91
C TYR A 55 8.10 -13.24 -5.19
N ALA A 56 8.28 -13.88 -6.36
CA ALA A 56 7.83 -13.36 -7.64
C ALA A 56 6.31 -13.30 -7.76
N VAL A 57 5.60 -14.36 -7.35
CA VAL A 57 4.13 -14.36 -7.35
C VAL A 57 3.62 -13.38 -6.31
N SER A 58 4.21 -13.36 -5.11
CA SER A 58 3.82 -12.40 -4.06
C SER A 58 3.94 -10.96 -4.54
N ASP A 59 5.03 -10.61 -5.22
CA ASP A 59 5.23 -9.28 -5.81
C ASP A 59 4.21 -8.99 -6.93
N ARG A 60 3.83 -9.98 -7.74
CA ARG A 60 2.79 -9.83 -8.78
C ARG A 60 1.42 -9.58 -8.15
N LEU A 61 1.04 -10.36 -7.15
CA LEU A 61 -0.23 -10.18 -6.43
C LEU A 61 -0.28 -8.81 -5.76
N LEU A 62 0.82 -8.40 -5.13
CA LEU A 62 0.98 -7.07 -4.54
C LEU A 62 0.83 -5.99 -5.60
N SER A 63 1.46 -6.15 -6.77
CA SER A 63 1.37 -5.21 -7.91
C SER A 63 -0.05 -5.05 -8.40
N ALA A 64 -0.75 -6.17 -8.60
CA ALA A 64 -2.14 -6.20 -9.01
C ALA A 64 -3.07 -5.53 -7.99
N PHE A 65 -2.82 -5.70 -6.69
CA PHE A 65 -3.59 -5.02 -5.65
C PHE A 65 -3.28 -3.52 -5.58
N ALA A 66 -2.01 -3.13 -5.63
CA ALA A 66 -1.60 -1.72 -5.66
C ALA A 66 -2.18 -0.97 -6.87
N GLN A 67 -2.27 -1.61 -8.04
CA GLN A 67 -2.94 -1.00 -9.20
C GLN A 67 -4.45 -0.83 -8.98
N ARG A 68 -5.11 -1.77 -8.28
CA ARG A 68 -6.52 -1.61 -7.89
C ARG A 68 -6.68 -0.47 -6.88
N LEU A 69 -5.79 -0.40 -5.88
CA LEU A 69 -5.69 0.70 -4.94
C LEU A 69 -5.57 2.04 -5.65
N LEU A 70 -4.62 2.20 -6.60
CA LEU A 70 -4.43 3.47 -7.32
C LEU A 70 -5.66 3.93 -8.10
N ARG A 71 -6.48 3.00 -8.59
CA ARG A 71 -7.73 3.34 -9.30
C ARG A 71 -8.86 3.80 -8.37
N GLN A 72 -8.78 3.45 -7.08
CA GLN A 72 -9.81 3.71 -6.08
C GLN A 72 -9.42 4.78 -5.06
N ALA A 73 -8.12 4.91 -4.79
CA ALA A 73 -7.57 5.87 -3.85
C ALA A 73 -7.79 7.31 -4.34
N PRO A 74 -7.92 8.27 -3.42
CA PRO A 74 -7.89 9.69 -3.77
C PRO A 74 -6.71 9.99 -4.70
N ALA A 75 -6.99 10.67 -5.81
CA ALA A 75 -6.03 10.84 -6.91
C ALA A 75 -4.69 11.42 -6.41
N GLY A 76 -3.59 10.77 -6.82
CA GLY A 76 -2.23 11.26 -6.58
C GLY A 76 -1.60 10.85 -5.24
N ARG A 77 -2.27 10.04 -4.41
CA ARG A 77 -1.64 9.51 -3.19
C ARG A 77 -0.62 8.42 -3.51
N PRO A 78 0.65 8.55 -3.07
CA PRO A 78 1.64 7.50 -3.24
C PRO A 78 1.27 6.27 -2.40
N ILE A 79 1.52 5.09 -2.96
CA ILE A 79 1.47 3.82 -2.24
C ILE A 79 2.91 3.47 -1.83
N TYR A 80 3.07 2.97 -0.62
CA TYR A 80 4.35 2.50 -0.09
C TYR A 80 4.26 1.02 0.25
N ARG A 81 5.29 0.25 -0.09
CA ARG A 81 5.46 -1.11 0.45
C ARG A 81 6.23 -1.03 1.75
N TRP A 82 5.55 -1.27 2.86
CA TRP A 82 6.15 -1.15 4.18
C TRP A 82 7.00 -2.37 4.55
N SER A 83 6.46 -3.57 4.38
CA SER A 83 7.15 -4.83 4.64
C SER A 83 6.41 -5.99 3.97
N GLY A 84 7.11 -7.05 3.53
CA GLY A 84 6.48 -8.28 3.03
C GLY A 84 5.32 -8.02 2.03
N THR A 85 4.09 -8.34 2.46
CA THR A 85 2.83 -8.14 1.73
C THR A 85 2.00 -6.94 2.21
N ALA A 86 2.59 -6.09 3.04
CA ALA A 86 1.96 -4.90 3.59
C ALA A 86 2.21 -3.67 2.71
N LEU A 87 1.12 -3.01 2.35
CA LEU A 87 1.11 -1.71 1.71
C LEU A 87 0.56 -0.65 2.67
N LEU A 88 1.00 0.58 2.46
CA LEU A 88 0.69 1.75 3.24
C LEU A 88 0.30 2.89 2.30
N VAL A 89 -0.74 3.64 2.65
CA VAL A 89 -1.05 4.93 2.04
C VAL A 89 -1.15 5.97 3.14
N LEU A 90 -0.39 7.06 3.01
CA LEU A 90 -0.42 8.16 3.97
C LEU A 90 -1.58 9.11 3.64
N LEU A 91 -2.38 9.43 4.65
CA LEU A 91 -3.59 10.22 4.54
C LEU A 91 -3.43 11.57 5.25
N ALA A 92 -4.04 12.62 4.71
CA ALA A 92 -4.13 13.93 5.36
C ALA A 92 -5.18 13.95 6.50
N GLY A 93 -5.92 12.86 6.69
CA GLY A 93 -6.80 12.66 7.83
C GLY A 93 -7.61 11.38 7.68
N ALA A 94 -8.18 10.92 8.80
CA ALA A 94 -9.04 9.73 8.83
C ALA A 94 -10.26 9.84 7.89
N TRP A 95 -10.74 11.05 7.61
CA TRP A 95 -11.87 11.28 6.69
C TRP A 95 -11.57 10.86 5.24
N GLU A 96 -10.29 10.81 4.82
CA GLU A 96 -9.91 10.30 3.49
C GLU A 96 -10.09 8.78 3.38
N TRP A 97 -10.20 8.09 4.53
CA TRP A 97 -10.43 6.65 4.59
C TRP A 97 -11.80 6.23 4.07
N ASP A 98 -12.84 7.07 4.23
CA ASP A 98 -14.18 6.76 3.73
C ASP A 98 -14.19 6.63 2.19
N ALA A 99 -13.23 7.28 1.49
CA ALA A 99 -12.99 7.05 0.06
C ALA A 99 -12.26 5.72 -0.22
N ALA A 100 -11.44 5.22 0.71
CA ALA A 100 -10.70 3.97 0.62
C ALA A 100 -11.51 2.72 1.04
N ARG A 101 -12.69 2.87 1.66
CA ARG A 101 -13.52 1.74 2.14
C ARG A 101 -13.97 0.75 1.04
N TRP A 102 -13.77 1.09 -0.23
CA TRP A 102 -14.22 0.33 -1.40
C TRP A 102 -13.24 -0.74 -1.89
N LEU A 103 -12.17 -0.99 -1.14
CA LEU A 103 -11.21 -2.02 -1.52
C LEU A 103 -11.82 -3.40 -1.34
N PRO A 104 -11.79 -4.24 -2.39
CA PRO A 104 -12.30 -5.59 -2.28
C PRO A 104 -11.43 -6.36 -1.28
N GLU A 105 -12.03 -6.75 -0.16
CA GLU A 105 -11.43 -7.66 0.83
C GLU A 105 -10.97 -8.97 0.18
N ARG A 106 -11.53 -9.32 -0.98
CA ARG A 106 -11.20 -10.51 -1.76
C ARG A 106 -11.25 -10.24 -3.25
N PHE A 107 -10.23 -10.69 -3.97
CA PHE A 107 -10.21 -10.69 -5.44
C PHE A 107 -9.51 -11.94 -5.95
N VAL A 108 -9.67 -12.23 -7.23
CA VAL A 108 -8.95 -13.32 -7.90
C VAL A 108 -7.98 -12.71 -8.89
N GLU A 109 -6.74 -13.15 -8.86
CA GLU A 109 -5.69 -12.67 -9.75
C GLU A 109 -5.12 -13.82 -10.58
N PRO A 110 -5.11 -13.71 -11.92
CA PRO A 110 -4.43 -14.67 -12.77
C PRO A 110 -2.91 -14.51 -12.66
N VAL A 111 -2.23 -15.59 -12.31
CA VAL A 111 -0.77 -15.67 -12.18
C VAL A 111 -0.24 -16.76 -13.11
N GLU A 112 0.80 -16.43 -13.86
CA GLU A 112 1.55 -17.43 -14.63
C GLU A 112 2.57 -18.14 -13.73
N LEU A 113 2.47 -19.46 -13.62
CA LEU A 113 3.40 -20.34 -12.94
C LEU A 113 3.76 -21.51 -13.85
N ASP A 114 5.05 -21.70 -14.12
CA ASP A 114 5.57 -22.79 -14.98
C ASP A 114 4.84 -22.90 -16.34
N GLY A 115 4.52 -21.75 -16.95
CA GLY A 115 3.81 -21.67 -18.23
C GLY A 115 2.32 -21.98 -18.16
N ARG A 116 1.73 -21.99 -16.97
CA ARG A 116 0.28 -22.18 -16.74
C ARG A 116 -0.31 -20.98 -16.02
N SER A 117 -1.44 -20.51 -16.52
CA SER A 117 -2.25 -19.49 -15.86
C SER A 117 -3.07 -20.13 -14.74
N ILE A 118 -2.82 -19.73 -13.49
CA ILE A 118 -3.60 -20.15 -12.33
C ILE A 118 -4.36 -18.97 -11.74
N GLN A 119 -5.59 -19.23 -11.29
CA GLN A 119 -6.41 -18.23 -10.60
C GLN A 119 -6.08 -18.27 -9.11
N VAL A 120 -5.47 -17.22 -8.59
CA VAL A 120 -5.10 -17.14 -7.18
C VAL A 120 -6.13 -16.29 -6.43
N PRO A 121 -6.94 -16.87 -5.52
CA PRO A 121 -7.77 -16.07 -4.64
C PRO A 121 -6.87 -15.35 -3.64
N VAL A 122 -7.00 -14.02 -3.60
CA VAL A 122 -6.29 -13.14 -2.70
C VAL A 122 -7.29 -12.47 -1.79
N SER A 123 -6.95 -12.38 -0.51
CA SER A 123 -7.66 -11.52 0.42
C SER A 123 -6.75 -10.38 0.88
N ALA A 124 -7.33 -9.24 1.18
CA ALA A 124 -6.64 -8.12 1.79
C ALA A 124 -7.35 -7.75 3.07
N ARG A 125 -6.60 -7.62 4.15
CA ARG A 125 -7.08 -6.99 5.38
C ARG A 125 -6.64 -5.54 5.40
N ALA A 126 -7.49 -4.69 5.92
CA ALA A 126 -7.27 -3.27 5.95
C ALA A 126 -7.45 -2.72 7.36
N ASP A 127 -6.72 -1.66 7.69
CA ASP A 127 -6.84 -0.95 8.95
C ASP A 127 -6.52 0.53 8.77
N LEU A 128 -7.15 1.36 9.59
CA LEU A 128 -6.90 2.79 9.64
C LEU A 128 -6.22 3.14 10.95
N VAL A 129 -5.11 3.86 10.86
CA VAL A 129 -4.30 4.21 12.03
C VAL A 129 -4.11 5.72 12.06
N GLU A 130 -4.51 6.34 13.17
CA GLU A 130 -4.11 7.72 13.46
C GLU A 130 -2.64 7.75 13.88
N LEU A 131 -1.86 8.61 13.23
CA LEU A 131 -0.42 8.66 13.45
C LEU A 131 -0.10 9.61 14.61
N PRO A 132 0.80 9.20 15.52
CA PRO A 132 1.18 10.03 16.64
C PRO A 132 1.94 11.26 16.16
N ARG A 133 1.67 12.43 16.78
CA ARG A 133 2.44 13.66 16.56
C ARG A 133 3.88 13.59 17.10
N ALA A 134 4.23 12.52 17.80
CA ALA A 134 5.54 12.30 18.42
C ALA A 134 6.69 12.00 17.42
N GLY A 135 6.45 12.17 16.12
CA GLY A 135 7.45 12.06 15.05
C GLY A 135 7.46 10.73 14.31
N ALA A 136 8.19 10.68 13.19
CA ALA A 136 8.22 9.57 12.25
C ALA A 136 8.60 8.22 12.88
N ALA A 137 9.55 8.19 13.82
CA ALA A 137 9.95 6.97 14.51
C ALA A 137 8.85 6.38 15.43
N ALA A 138 7.99 7.23 16.01
CA ALA A 138 6.83 6.76 16.77
C ALA A 138 5.75 6.22 15.84
N ALA A 139 5.50 6.91 14.72
CA ALA A 139 4.58 6.46 13.68
C ALA A 139 5.01 5.12 13.07
N ALA A 140 6.28 4.96 12.70
CA ALA A 140 6.82 3.72 12.15
C ALA A 140 6.62 2.52 13.09
N ARG A 141 6.91 2.69 14.38
CA ARG A 141 6.68 1.65 15.40
C ARG A 141 5.20 1.27 15.54
N LEU A 142 4.30 2.26 15.49
CA LEU A 142 2.86 2.00 15.51
C LEU A 142 2.42 1.23 14.25
N ILE A 143 2.91 1.62 13.07
CA ILE A 143 2.62 0.93 11.81
C ILE A 143 3.12 -0.53 11.87
N ASP A 144 4.36 -0.76 12.31
CA ASP A 144 4.92 -2.11 12.48
C ASP A 144 4.04 -2.96 13.42
N TYR A 145 3.62 -2.41 14.56
CA TYR A 145 2.73 -3.08 15.51
C TYR A 145 1.36 -3.42 14.90
N ARG A 146 0.73 -2.48 14.18
CA ARG A 146 -0.59 -2.69 13.56
C ARG A 146 -0.53 -3.71 12.43
N ILE A 147 0.53 -3.70 11.62
CA ILE A 147 0.75 -4.74 10.60
C ILE A 147 0.91 -6.11 11.25
N ALA A 148 1.67 -6.23 12.34
CA ALA A 148 1.83 -7.51 13.05
C ALA A 148 0.48 -8.07 13.54
N LEU A 149 -0.40 -7.22 14.07
CA LEU A 149 -1.77 -7.62 14.44
C LEU A 149 -2.59 -8.07 13.23
N LEU A 150 -2.49 -7.35 12.11
CA LEU A 150 -3.18 -7.71 10.86
C LEU A 150 -2.64 -8.99 10.22
N VAL A 151 -1.41 -9.40 10.51
CA VAL A 151 -0.81 -10.67 10.07
C VAL A 151 -1.17 -11.83 11.01
N GLY A 152 -1.29 -11.57 12.33
CA GLY A 152 -1.55 -12.60 13.35
C GLY A 152 -3.03 -12.93 13.61
N ALA A 153 -3.95 -12.00 13.35
CA ALA A 153 -5.40 -12.24 13.50
C ALA A 153 -5.98 -13.14 12.40
#